data_AF-A0A7W0Z4H4-F1
#
_entry.id   AF-A0A7W0Z4H4-F1
#
_cell.length_a   1.000
_cell.length_b   1.000
_cell.length_c   1.000
_cell.angle_alpha   90.00
_cell.angle_beta   90.00
_cell.angle_gamma   90.00
#
_symmetry.space_group_name_H-M   'P 1'
#
loop_
_entity.id
_entity.type
_entity.pdbx_description
1 polymer ?
#
loop_
_entity_poly.entity_id
_entity_poly.type
_entity_poly.pdbx_seq_one_letter_code
_entity_poly.pdbx_strand_id
1 'polypeptide(L)'
;MIFKAVRDGRPYPEHGFSARDWARIPPRQVRLDELITTKLVLELDKLLDDDSTFYGDLFPHAVQFKGELYLENGLHRALRAALQQRHVLHVRVLNFDDLLP
;
A
#
# COMPACT_ATOMS: atom_id res chain seq x y z
N MET A 1 -11.44 7.64 10.46
CA MET A 1 -10.05 7.14 10.65
C MET A 1 -9.43 7.01 9.25
N ILE A 2 -8.16 7.37 9.04
CA ILE A 2 -7.57 7.32 7.67
C ILE A 2 -7.33 5.87 7.23
N PHE A 3 -6.71 5.06 8.08
CA PHE A 3 -6.46 3.64 7.86
C PHE A 3 -7.33 2.80 8.80
N LYS A 4 -7.61 1.54 8.42
CA LYS A 4 -8.34 0.58 9.26
C LYS A 4 -7.58 0.27 10.56
N ALA A 5 -6.27 0.08 10.45
CA ALA A 5 -5.36 -0.18 11.55
C ALA A 5 -3.91 0.13 11.14
N VAL A 6 -3.02 0.18 12.13
CA VAL A 6 -1.56 0.32 11.96
C VAL A 6 -0.89 -0.87 12.63
N ARG A 7 0.07 -1.48 11.94
CA ARG A 7 0.78 -2.68 12.42
C ARG A 7 2.28 -2.56 12.18
N ASP A 8 3.05 -3.19 13.06
CA ASP A 8 4.48 -3.38 12.86
C ASP A 8 4.74 -4.64 12.02
N GLY A 9 5.10 -4.44 10.75
CA GLY A 9 5.45 -5.51 9.82
C GLY A 9 4.27 -6.29 9.23
N ARG A 10 4.59 -7.08 8.19
CA ARG A 10 3.62 -7.90 7.45
C ARG A 10 3.18 -9.15 8.24
N PRO A 11 1.89 -9.54 8.20
CA PRO A 11 1.40 -10.81 8.78
C PRO A 11 1.60 -12.05 7.93
N TYR A 12 2.05 -11.86 6.69
CA TYR A 12 2.21 -12.93 5.71
C TYR A 12 3.70 -13.24 5.47
N PRO A 13 4.02 -14.46 5.02
CA PRO A 13 5.35 -14.82 4.54
C PRO A 13 5.85 -13.90 3.41
N GLU A 14 7.15 -13.96 3.14
CA GLU A 14 7.71 -13.28 1.98
C GLU A 14 7.14 -13.85 0.67
N HIS A 15 6.54 -12.98 -0.15
CA HIS A 15 5.92 -13.37 -1.43
C HIS A 15 6.91 -13.32 -2.60
N GLY A 16 8.07 -12.69 -2.46
CA GLY A 16 9.13 -12.68 -3.49
C GLY A 16 8.80 -11.90 -4.77
N PHE A 17 7.75 -11.07 -4.78
CA PHE A 17 7.37 -10.30 -5.98
C PHE A 17 8.42 -9.23 -6.29
N SER A 18 8.94 -9.27 -7.52
CA SER A 18 9.78 -8.19 -8.04
C SER A 18 8.93 -6.99 -8.47
N ALA A 19 9.58 -5.86 -8.75
CA ALA A 19 8.91 -4.70 -9.34
C ALA A 19 8.20 -5.03 -10.67
N ARG A 20 8.74 -5.98 -11.45
CA ARG A 20 8.14 -6.42 -12.71
C ARG A 20 6.87 -7.23 -12.50
N ASP A 21 6.81 -8.03 -11.43
CA ASP A 21 5.63 -8.83 -11.09
C ASP A 21 4.50 -7.90 -10.62
N TRP A 22 4.82 -6.92 -9.78
CA TRP A 22 3.87 -5.87 -9.40
C TRP A 22 3.31 -5.12 -10.59
N ALA A 23 4.15 -4.73 -11.56
CA ALA A 23 3.69 -4.02 -12.75
C ALA A 23 2.63 -4.77 -13.58
N ARG A 24 2.57 -6.11 -13.47
CA ARG A 24 1.58 -6.96 -14.14
C ARG A 24 0.21 -6.95 -13.45
N ILE A 25 0.14 -6.61 -12.17
CA ILE A 25 -1.12 -6.53 -11.42
C ILE A 25 -1.81 -5.21 -11.78
N PRO A 26 -2.98 -5.20 -12.44
CA PRO A 26 -3.67 -3.96 -12.75
C PRO A 26 -4.05 -3.22 -11.46
N PRO A 27 -3.88 -1.88 -11.40
CA PRO A 27 -4.29 -1.12 -10.24
C PRO A 27 -5.82 -1.07 -10.14
N ARG A 28 -6.36 -1.12 -8.92
CA ARG A 28 -7.79 -0.99 -8.63
C ARG A 28 -8.04 0.04 -7.55
N GLN A 29 -9.27 0.56 -7.49
CA GLN A 29 -9.66 1.47 -6.43
C GLN A 29 -9.75 0.73 -5.09
N VAL A 30 -9.18 1.32 -4.04
CA VAL A 30 -9.23 0.85 -2.65
C VAL A 30 -9.48 2.05 -1.76
N ARG A 31 -10.36 1.89 -0.77
CA ARG A 31 -10.57 2.95 0.22
C ARG A 31 -9.47 2.92 1.26
N LEU A 32 -9.03 4.10 1.71
CA LEU A 32 -7.99 4.19 2.73
C LEU A 32 -8.38 3.50 4.04
N ASP A 33 -9.65 3.61 4.42
CA ASP A 33 -10.19 3.03 5.66
C ASP A 33 -10.39 1.50 5.60
N GLU A 34 -10.10 0.87 4.46
CA GLU A 34 -10.02 -0.58 4.31
C GLU A 34 -8.57 -1.10 4.48
N LEU A 35 -7.58 -0.22 4.41
CA LEU A 35 -6.17 -0.60 4.44
C LEU A 35 -5.62 -0.65 5.88
N ILE A 36 -4.84 -1.68 6.15
CA ILE A 36 -3.99 -1.82 7.34
C ILE A 36 -2.55 -1.50 6.94
N THR A 37 -1.91 -0.52 7.56
CA THR A 37 -0.50 -0.23 7.23
C THR A 37 0.41 -1.24 7.90
N THR A 38 1.50 -1.63 7.23
CA THR A 38 2.53 -2.52 7.79
C THR A 38 3.77 -1.77 8.28
N LYS A 39 3.72 -0.43 8.25
CA LYS A 39 4.77 0.48 8.73
C LYS A 39 4.22 1.37 9.83
N LEU A 40 4.99 1.50 10.92
CA LEU A 40 4.69 2.39 12.05
C LEU A 40 5.15 3.83 11.81
N VAL A 41 6.31 3.99 11.16
CA VAL A 41 6.99 5.28 11.03
C VAL A 41 6.77 5.84 9.65
N LEU A 42 6.40 7.12 9.61
CA LEU A 42 6.34 7.93 8.41
C LEU A 42 7.39 9.04 8.53
N GLU A 43 8.19 9.16 7.49
CA GLU A 43 9.20 10.21 7.32
C GLU A 43 8.55 11.48 6.76
N LEU A 44 8.54 12.57 7.54
CA LEU A 44 7.83 13.81 7.21
C LEU A 44 8.45 14.55 6.01
N ASP A 45 9.78 14.56 5.91
CA ASP A 45 10.52 15.10 4.77
C ASP A 45 10.07 14.43 3.46
N LYS A 46 10.00 13.09 3.43
CA LYS A 46 9.48 12.35 2.27
C LYS A 46 8.00 12.62 1.98
N LEU A 47 7.20 12.92 3.01
CA LEU A 47 5.79 13.25 2.83
C LEU A 47 5.63 14.62 2.16
N LEU A 48 6.45 15.60 2.58
CA LEU A 48 6.43 16.98 2.11
C LEU A 48 7.20 17.21 0.81
N ASP A 49 8.00 16.23 0.36
CA ASP A 49 8.76 16.33 -0.87
C ASP A 49 7.85 16.41 -2.11
N ASP A 50 7.86 17.57 -2.76
CA ASP A 50 7.17 17.89 -4.02
C ASP A 50 7.82 17.18 -5.21
N ASP A 51 9.13 16.98 -5.13
CA ASP A 51 10.00 16.41 -6.15
C ASP A 51 10.26 14.92 -5.91
N SER A 52 9.49 14.29 -5.02
CA SER A 52 9.51 12.85 -4.70
C SER A 52 9.50 12.06 -6.02
N THR A 53 10.70 11.86 -6.53
CA THR A 53 10.95 11.42 -7.89
C THR A 53 10.65 9.96 -7.78
N PHE A 54 9.54 9.54 -8.39
CA PHE A 54 9.02 8.19 -8.26
C PHE A 54 10.03 7.19 -8.85
N TYR A 55 11.01 6.77 -8.05
CA TYR A 55 11.83 5.61 -8.33
C TYR A 55 11.02 4.37 -7.98
N GLY A 56 10.17 3.92 -8.92
CA GLY A 56 9.38 2.71 -8.77
C GLY A 56 7.97 2.81 -9.33
N ASP A 57 7.04 2.09 -8.71
CA ASP A 57 5.66 1.99 -9.18
C ASP A 57 4.85 3.27 -8.89
N LEU A 58 4.02 3.65 -9.86
CA LEU A 58 3.09 4.77 -9.72
C LEU A 58 1.95 4.46 -8.74
N PHE A 59 1.71 3.19 -8.46
CA PHE A 59 0.63 2.76 -7.58
C PHE A 59 1.20 2.17 -6.28
N PRO A 60 0.59 2.45 -5.12
CA PRO A 60 0.88 1.71 -3.90
C PRO A 60 0.68 0.21 -4.10
N HIS A 61 1.34 -0.58 -3.26
CA HIS A 61 1.23 -2.03 -3.24
C HIS A 61 0.51 -2.44 -1.97
N ALA A 62 -0.52 -3.26 -2.12
CA ALA A 62 -1.17 -3.91 -1.00
C ALA A 62 -1.27 -5.42 -1.21
N VAL A 63 -1.24 -6.16 -0.12
CA VAL A 63 -1.39 -7.60 -0.12
C VAL A 63 -2.70 -7.94 0.58
N GLN A 64 -3.55 -8.71 -0.08
CA GLN A 64 -4.69 -9.34 0.55
C GLN A 64 -4.23 -10.64 1.20
N PHE A 65 -4.44 -10.75 2.51
CA PHE A 65 -4.11 -11.93 3.28
C PHE A 65 -5.12 -12.14 4.41
N LYS A 66 -5.65 -13.36 4.51
CA LYS A 66 -6.73 -13.75 5.44
C LYS A 66 -7.91 -12.76 5.39
N GLY A 67 -8.29 -12.32 4.19
CA GLY A 67 -9.40 -11.40 3.97
C GLY A 67 -9.15 -9.93 4.34
N GLU A 68 -7.93 -9.58 4.75
CA GLU A 68 -7.55 -8.21 5.12
C GLU A 68 -6.58 -7.60 4.10
N LEU A 69 -6.63 -6.28 3.91
CA LEU A 69 -5.77 -5.55 2.97
C LEU A 69 -4.63 -4.84 3.69
N TYR A 70 -3.40 -5.26 3.42
CA TYR A 70 -2.20 -4.71 4.03
C TYR A 70 -1.45 -3.81 3.06
N LEU A 71 -1.34 -2.52 3.37
CA LEU A 71 -0.55 -1.55 2.61
C LEU A 71 0.93 -1.74 2.94
N GLU A 72 1.68 -2.35 2.04
CA GLU A 72 3.11 -2.62 2.22
C GLU A 72 4.02 -1.58 1.60
N ASN A 73 3.55 -0.89 0.56
CA ASN A 73 4.27 0.17 -0.10
C ASN A 73 3.35 1.35 -0.40
N GLY A 74 3.92 2.56 -0.46
CA GLY A 74 3.18 3.77 -0.78
C GLY A 74 2.48 4.45 0.39
N LEU A 75 2.94 4.23 1.64
CA LEU A 75 2.37 4.87 2.84
C LEU A 75 2.32 6.40 2.71
N HIS A 76 3.42 7.04 2.32
CA HIS A 76 3.48 8.49 2.14
C HIS A 76 2.49 8.99 1.09
N ARG A 77 2.40 8.31 -0.04
CA ARG A 77 1.42 8.58 -1.09
C ARG A 77 -0.01 8.46 -0.56
N ALA A 78 -0.29 7.44 0.24
CA ALA A 78 -1.61 7.24 0.81
C ALA A 78 -1.98 8.33 1.82
N LEU A 79 -1.03 8.71 2.69
CA LEU A 79 -1.26 9.79 3.64
C LEU A 79 -1.39 11.14 2.94
N ARG A 80 -0.60 11.41 1.90
CA ARG A 80 -0.72 12.63 1.07
C ARG A 80 -2.11 12.73 0.43
N ALA A 81 -2.65 11.62 -0.08
CA ALA A 81 -4.02 11.58 -0.60
C ALA A 81 -5.06 11.88 0.49
N ALA A 82 -4.92 11.29 1.68
CA ALA A 82 -5.80 11.57 2.82
C ALA A 82 -5.78 13.05 3.23
N LEU A 83 -4.58 13.66 3.31
CA LEU A 83 -4.42 15.09 3.63
C LEU A 83 -5.11 15.99 2.59
N GLN A 84 -5.15 15.55 1.33
CA GLN A 84 -5.87 16.21 0.24
C GLN A 84 -7.37 15.83 0.17
N GLN A 85 -7.93 15.21 1.21
CA GLN A 85 -9.34 14.77 1.27
C GLN A 85 -9.71 13.72 0.19
N ARG A 86 -8.72 12.96 -0.31
CA ARG A 86 -8.93 11.85 -1.25
C ARG A 86 -8.84 10.52 -0.51
N HIS A 87 -10.00 9.93 -0.22
CA HIS A 87 -10.10 8.71 0.59
C HIS A 87 -10.06 7.40 -0.24
N VAL A 88 -9.87 7.50 -1.55
CA VAL A 88 -9.74 6.36 -2.47
C VAL A 88 -8.42 6.50 -3.25
N LEU A 89 -7.71 5.38 -3.39
CA LEU A 89 -6.47 5.28 -4.16
C LEU A 89 -6.57 4.18 -5.21
N HIS A 90 -5.85 4.36 -6.31
CA HIS A 90 -5.52 3.25 -7.19
C HIS A 90 -4.33 2.50 -6.60
N VAL A 91 -4.52 1.23 -6.25
CA VAL A 91 -3.56 0.36 -5.56
C VAL A 91 -3.45 -0.93 -6.35
N ARG A 92 -2.23 -1.47 -6.51
CA ARG A 92 -2.05 -2.82 -7.02
C ARG A 92 -2.20 -3.78 -5.86
N VAL A 93 -3.08 -4.75 -6.01
CA VAL A 93 -3.37 -5.70 -4.94
C VAL A 93 -2.95 -7.10 -5.34
N LEU A 94 -1.96 -7.63 -4.64
CA LEU A 94 -1.62 -9.05 -4.71
C LEU A 94 -2.62 -9.82 -3.85
N ASN A 95 -3.42 -10.70 -4.46
CA ASN A 95 -4.23 -11.62 -3.69
C ASN A 95 -3.37 -12.81 -3.24
N PHE A 96 -2.89 -12.78 -1.99
CA PHE A 96 -2.05 -13.83 -1.44
C PHE A 96 -2.88 -15.01 -0.93
N ASP A 97 -4.16 -14.80 -0.65
CA ASP A 97 -5.09 -15.87 -0.28
C ASP A 97 -5.26 -16.89 -1.42
N ASP A 98 -5.22 -16.44 -2.68
CA ASP A 98 -5.31 -17.31 -3.86
C ASP A 98 -4.01 -18.09 -4.12
N LEU A 99 -2.89 -17.68 -3.51
CA LEU A 99 -1.57 -18.28 -3.68
C LEU A 99 -1.24 -19.29 -2.58
N LEU A 100 -2.02 -19.30 -1.50
CA LEU A 100 -1.88 -20.25 -0.41
C LEU A 100 -2.74 -21.49 -0.71
N PRO A 101 -2.19 -22.70 -0.56
CA PRO A 101 -2.95 -23.95 -0.73
C PRO A 101 -4.03 -24.16 0.33
#